data_AF-Q8A2I2-F1
#
_entry.id   AF-Q8A2I2-F1
#
_cell.length_a   1.000
_cell.length_b   1.000
_cell.length_c   1.000
_cell.angle_alpha   90.00
_cell.angle_beta   90.00
_cell.angle_gamma   90.00
#
_symmetry.space_group_name_H-M   'P 1'
#
loop_
_entity.id
_entity.type
_entity.pdbx_description
1 polymer ?
#
loop_
_entity_poly.entity_id
_entity_poly.type
_entity_poly.pdbx_seq_one_letter_code
_entity_poly.pdbx_strand_id
1 'polypeptide(L)'
;MSLLAGISFISCGNSSRAKVESEAAQTGEDFKSFLDKFTSSAAFQYTRVKFPLKTPVTLLADDGETEKTFPFTKEKWPLLDSETLKEERITQEEGGVYVSKFTLNEPAHKVFEAGYEESEIDLRVEFELLPDGKWYVVDCYTGWYGYDLPIAELKQTIQHVQEENAAFKELHP
;
A
#
# COMPACT_ATOMS: atom_id res chain seq x y z
N MET A 1 -5.47 -75.86 5.41
CA MET A 1 -4.25 -75.32 6.05
C MET A 1 -3.52 -74.41 5.06
N SER A 2 -3.70 -73.10 5.19
CA SER A 2 -2.68 -72.06 5.02
C SER A 2 -3.38 -70.70 5.10
N LEU A 3 -3.23 -70.06 6.25
CA LEU A 3 -3.48 -68.63 6.46
C LEU A 3 -2.38 -67.82 5.79
N LEU A 4 -2.70 -66.58 5.41
CA LEU A 4 -1.90 -65.34 5.59
C LEU A 4 -2.72 -64.21 4.92
N ALA A 5 -3.45 -63.41 5.70
CA ALA A 5 -3.02 -62.14 6.30
C ALA A 5 -2.98 -61.00 5.26
N GLY A 6 -3.92 -60.05 5.41
CA GLY A 6 -4.04 -58.86 4.56
C GLY A 6 -3.04 -57.77 4.91
N ILE A 7 -3.07 -56.70 4.11
CA ILE A 7 -2.69 -55.31 4.46
C ILE A 7 -3.47 -54.40 3.50
N SER A 8 -4.24 -53.48 4.08
CA SER A 8 -4.85 -52.35 3.39
C SER A 8 -3.78 -51.38 2.90
N PHE A 9 -3.80 -51.01 1.62
CA PHE A 9 -3.06 -49.84 1.15
C PHE A 9 -3.97 -48.62 1.21
N ILE A 10 -3.65 -47.78 2.20
CA ILE A 10 -4.15 -46.44 2.43
C ILE A 10 -3.82 -45.60 1.18
N SER A 11 -4.84 -44.94 0.63
CA SER A 11 -4.70 -43.89 -0.37
C SER A 11 -3.88 -42.75 0.25
N CYS A 12 -2.61 -42.65 -0.11
CA CYS A 12 -1.83 -41.44 0.13
C CYS A 12 -2.23 -40.40 -0.92
N GLY A 13 -3.24 -39.61 -0.56
CA GLY A 13 -3.39 -38.27 -1.08
C GLY A 13 -2.19 -37.44 -0.66
N ASN A 14 -1.42 -36.97 -1.63
CA ASN A 14 -0.55 -35.83 -1.44
C ASN A 14 -0.71 -34.92 -2.67
N SER A 15 -1.86 -34.23 -2.71
CA SER A 15 -1.98 -33.02 -3.52
C SER A 15 -1.07 -31.97 -2.88
N SER A 16 0.19 -31.97 -3.25
CA SER A 16 1.00 -30.76 -3.20
C SER A 16 0.40 -29.78 -4.20
N ARG A 17 -0.64 -29.05 -3.76
CA ARG A 17 -0.97 -27.75 -4.31
C ARG A 17 0.23 -26.85 -4.01
N ALA A 18 1.26 -26.96 -4.85
CA ALA A 18 1.98 -25.77 -5.23
C ALA A 18 0.90 -24.83 -5.76
N LYS A 19 0.57 -23.79 -4.99
CA LYS A 19 -0.06 -22.59 -5.52
C LYS A 19 0.94 -22.04 -6.54
N VAL A 20 0.95 -22.62 -7.74
CA VAL A 20 1.23 -21.85 -8.94
C VAL A 20 0.03 -20.92 -8.98
N GLU A 21 0.22 -19.75 -8.41
CA GLU A 21 -0.62 -18.60 -8.68
C GLU A 21 -0.60 -18.49 -10.20
N SER A 22 -1.68 -18.94 -10.84
CA SER A 22 -1.81 -18.74 -12.26
C SER A 22 -1.90 -17.23 -12.42
N GLU A 23 -0.81 -16.60 -12.81
CA GLU A 23 -0.85 -15.33 -13.53
C GLU A 23 -1.69 -15.60 -14.79
N ALA A 24 -3.01 -15.59 -14.63
CA ALA A 24 -3.91 -15.43 -15.74
C ALA A 24 -3.42 -14.16 -16.45
N ALA A 25 -3.07 -14.29 -17.72
CA ALA A 25 -2.52 -13.21 -18.53
C ALA A 25 -3.37 -11.95 -18.29
N GLN A 26 -2.84 -11.02 -17.49
CA GLN A 26 -3.54 -9.78 -17.19
C GLN A 26 -3.61 -9.00 -18.49
N THR A 27 -4.82 -8.78 -18.99
CA THR A 27 -5.07 -7.90 -20.12
C THR A 27 -5.00 -6.47 -19.59
N GLY A 28 -3.79 -5.97 -19.34
CA GLY A 28 -3.55 -4.66 -18.74
C GLY A 28 -2.06 -4.42 -18.50
N GLU A 29 -1.74 -3.23 -18.00
CA GLU A 29 -0.40 -2.87 -17.56
C GLU A 29 0.11 -3.83 -16.47
N ASP A 30 1.34 -4.30 -16.60
CA ASP A 30 2.00 -5.10 -15.56
C ASP A 30 2.19 -4.26 -14.29
N PHE A 31 1.76 -4.79 -13.14
CA PHE A 31 1.79 -4.05 -11.88
C PHE A 31 3.21 -3.71 -11.42
N LYS A 32 4.17 -4.62 -11.59
CA LYS A 32 5.55 -4.38 -11.18
C LYS A 32 6.18 -3.25 -12.00
N SER A 33 6.03 -3.32 -13.32
CA SER A 33 6.49 -2.27 -14.24
C SER A 33 5.83 -0.92 -13.97
N PHE A 34 4.54 -0.94 -13.61
CA PHE A 34 3.83 0.24 -13.14
C PHE A 34 4.46 0.81 -11.87
N LEU A 35 4.67 -0.04 -10.84
CA LEU A 35 5.18 0.37 -9.53
C LEU A 35 6.60 0.93 -9.63
N ASP A 36 7.48 0.27 -10.39
CA ASP A 36 8.85 0.73 -10.65
C ASP A 36 8.86 2.12 -11.28
N LYS A 37 7.92 2.40 -12.20
CA LYS A 37 7.80 3.72 -12.82
C LYS A 37 7.11 4.74 -11.91
N PHE A 38 6.13 4.30 -11.12
CA PHE A 38 5.39 5.09 -10.15
C PHE A 38 6.33 5.69 -9.10
N THR A 39 7.30 4.91 -8.63
CA THR A 39 8.25 5.32 -7.58
C THR A 39 9.51 6.00 -8.10
N SER A 40 9.71 6.08 -9.42
CA SER A 40 10.92 6.67 -10.03
C SER A 40 10.67 7.95 -10.85
N SER A 41 9.43 8.38 -11.02
CA SER A 41 9.08 9.62 -11.71
C SER A 41 7.89 10.33 -11.07
N ALA A 42 8.13 11.51 -10.51
CA ALA A 42 7.10 12.33 -9.88
C ALA A 42 6.00 12.72 -10.88
N ALA A 43 6.37 13.13 -12.09
CA ALA A 43 5.42 13.46 -13.14
C ALA A 43 4.50 12.28 -13.44
N PHE A 44 5.07 11.08 -13.61
CA PHE A 44 4.29 9.86 -13.86
C PHE A 44 3.40 9.53 -12.65
N GLN A 45 3.94 9.60 -11.43
CA GLN A 45 3.21 9.32 -10.20
C GLN A 45 1.92 10.16 -10.12
N TYR A 46 2.02 11.48 -10.30
CA TYR A 46 0.84 12.35 -10.29
C TYR A 46 -0.18 12.02 -11.39
N THR A 47 0.22 11.46 -12.53
CA THR A 47 -0.75 11.04 -13.58
C THR A 47 -1.52 9.78 -13.20
N ARG A 48 -1.02 9.02 -12.23
CA ARG A 48 -1.55 7.73 -11.80
C ARG A 48 -2.21 7.76 -10.42
N VAL A 49 -2.44 8.95 -9.86
CA VAL A 49 -3.26 9.13 -8.67
C VAL A 49 -4.60 9.76 -9.05
N LYS A 50 -5.71 9.16 -8.62
CA LYS A 50 -7.06 9.69 -8.88
C LYS A 50 -7.46 10.68 -7.80
N PHE A 51 -7.13 11.95 -8.01
CA PHE A 51 -7.56 13.01 -7.09
C PHE A 51 -9.00 13.50 -7.34
N PRO A 52 -9.74 13.93 -6.28
CA PRO A 52 -9.41 13.67 -4.88
C PRO A 52 -9.50 12.17 -4.57
N LEU A 53 -8.73 11.69 -3.60
CA LEU A 53 -8.81 10.29 -3.17
C LEU A 53 -10.17 9.97 -2.54
N LYS A 54 -10.54 8.68 -2.53
CA LYS A 54 -11.82 8.21 -1.98
C LYS A 54 -11.99 8.65 -0.51
N THR A 55 -10.95 8.49 0.30
CA THR A 55 -10.96 8.85 1.72
C THR A 55 -10.40 10.27 1.91
N PRO A 56 -11.16 11.21 2.49
CA PRO A 56 -10.64 12.53 2.85
C PRO A 56 -9.72 12.45 4.06
N VAL A 57 -8.93 13.51 4.28
CA VAL A 57 -8.20 13.69 5.54
C VAL A 57 -9.18 14.11 6.63
N THR A 58 -9.22 13.38 7.75
CA THR A 58 -10.08 13.67 8.91
C THR A 58 -9.20 13.99 10.11
N LEU A 59 -9.38 15.19 10.68
CA LEU A 59 -8.61 15.68 11.83
C LEU A 59 -9.54 16.12 12.96
N LEU A 60 -9.06 16.05 14.20
CA LEU A 60 -9.75 16.58 15.36
C LEU A 60 -9.50 18.08 15.56
N ALA A 61 -10.55 18.81 15.92
CA ALA A 61 -10.43 20.15 16.44
C ALA A 61 -9.84 20.15 17.86
N ASP A 62 -9.45 21.34 18.31
CA ASP A 62 -8.80 21.55 19.61
C ASP A 62 -9.67 21.15 20.82
N ASP A 63 -10.97 20.91 20.61
CA ASP A 63 -11.88 20.39 21.63
C ASP A 63 -11.74 18.86 21.85
N GLY A 64 -10.98 18.17 20.99
CA GLY A 64 -10.75 16.72 21.05
C GLY A 64 -11.95 15.85 20.68
N GLU A 65 -13.06 16.46 20.25
CA GLU A 65 -14.32 15.75 19.94
C GLU A 65 -14.82 16.05 18.52
N THR A 66 -14.62 17.27 18.02
CA THR A 66 -15.17 17.68 16.73
C THR A 66 -14.24 17.30 15.59
N GLU A 67 -14.67 16.38 14.74
CA GLU A 67 -13.97 16.04 13.49
C GLU A 67 -14.19 17.10 12.40
N LYS A 68 -13.13 17.40 11.63
CA LYS A 68 -13.21 18.13 10.36
C LYS A 68 -12.56 17.33 9.24
N THR A 69 -13.23 17.34 8.10
CA THR A 69 -12.76 16.65 6.90
C THR A 69 -12.23 17.63 5.87
N PHE A 70 -11.13 17.26 5.22
CA PHE A 70 -10.46 18.01 4.17
C PHE A 70 -10.27 17.12 2.95
N PRO A 71 -10.62 17.56 1.73
CA PRO A 71 -10.38 16.78 0.53
C PRO A 71 -8.91 16.42 0.38
N PHE A 72 -8.63 15.14 0.11
CA PHE A 72 -7.28 14.66 -0.11
C PHE A 72 -6.91 14.79 -1.60
N THR A 73 -6.33 15.93 -1.91
CA THR A 73 -6.08 16.47 -3.25
C THR A 73 -4.58 16.50 -3.56
N LYS A 74 -4.24 16.80 -4.82
CA LYS A 74 -2.86 16.75 -5.32
C LYS A 74 -1.86 17.55 -4.48
N GLU A 75 -2.25 18.70 -3.94
CA GLU A 75 -1.37 19.54 -3.13
C GLU A 75 -1.00 18.95 -1.77
N LYS A 76 -1.73 17.92 -1.32
CA LYS A 76 -1.49 17.18 -0.07
C LYS A 76 -0.82 15.83 -0.31
N TRP A 77 -0.58 15.43 -1.55
CA TRP A 77 -0.03 14.11 -1.85
C TRP A 77 1.47 14.04 -1.54
N PRO A 78 1.93 13.18 -0.61
CA PRO A 78 3.35 12.87 -0.47
C PRO A 78 3.78 11.92 -1.60
N LEU A 79 4.83 12.29 -2.33
CA LEU A 79 5.41 11.42 -3.37
C LEU A 79 6.06 10.20 -2.69
N LEU A 80 5.71 9.03 -3.20
CA LEU A 80 6.17 7.75 -2.65
C LEU A 80 7.36 7.24 -3.48
N ASP A 81 8.45 6.90 -2.80
CA ASP A 81 9.65 6.34 -3.40
C ASP A 81 9.65 4.80 -3.40
N SER A 82 10.73 4.20 -3.91
CA SER A 82 10.84 2.74 -4.02
C SER A 82 11.02 2.06 -2.68
N GLU A 83 11.66 2.72 -1.70
CA GLU A 83 11.84 2.16 -0.36
C GLU A 83 10.51 2.16 0.40
N THR A 84 9.69 3.21 0.26
CA THR A 84 8.37 3.34 0.87
C THR A 84 7.42 2.21 0.46
N LEU A 85 7.48 1.76 -0.79
CA LEU A 85 6.58 0.74 -1.35
C LEU A 85 7.24 -0.65 -1.50
N LYS A 86 8.33 -0.88 -0.76
CA LYS A 86 9.03 -2.16 -0.73
C LYS A 86 8.40 -3.09 0.29
N GLU A 87 8.21 -4.37 -0.05
CA GLU A 87 7.76 -5.38 0.92
C GLU A 87 8.93 -5.86 1.77
N GLU A 88 8.87 -5.65 3.07
CA GLU A 88 9.90 -6.07 4.01
C GLU A 88 9.36 -6.28 5.43
N ARG A 89 10.18 -6.94 6.24
CA ARG A 89 9.98 -7.11 7.67
C ARG A 89 11.31 -6.85 8.37
N ILE A 90 11.36 -5.81 9.17
CA ILE A 90 12.58 -5.35 9.85
C ILE A 90 12.35 -5.40 11.35
N THR A 91 13.28 -6.01 12.09
CA THR A 91 13.34 -5.93 13.55
C THR A 91 14.30 -4.81 13.93
N GLN A 92 13.79 -3.76 14.58
CA GLN A 92 14.58 -2.64 15.07
C GLN A 92 15.42 -3.06 16.28
N GLU A 93 16.51 -2.32 16.54
CA GLU A 93 17.39 -2.57 17.69
C GLU A 93 16.64 -2.47 19.03
N GLU A 94 15.61 -1.63 19.11
CA GLU A 94 14.74 -1.42 20.28
C GLU A 94 13.64 -2.50 20.41
N GLY A 95 13.60 -3.48 19.50
CA GLY A 95 12.68 -4.63 19.54
C GLY A 95 11.39 -4.47 18.74
N GLY A 96 11.05 -3.27 18.28
CA GLY A 96 9.89 -3.03 17.41
C GLY A 96 10.04 -3.71 16.05
N VAL A 97 8.94 -4.25 15.50
CA VAL A 97 8.93 -4.90 14.18
C VAL A 97 8.18 -4.02 13.19
N TYR A 98 8.88 -3.50 12.19
CA TYR A 98 8.30 -2.80 11.05
C TYR A 98 7.95 -3.80 9.95
N VAL A 99 6.73 -3.72 9.41
CA VAL A 99 6.26 -4.59 8.34
C VAL A 99 5.62 -3.75 7.25
N SER A 100 6.03 -3.99 6.02
CA SER A 100 5.42 -3.44 4.82
C SER A 100 5.10 -4.58 3.86
N LYS A 101 3.85 -4.65 3.35
CA LYS A 101 3.39 -5.77 2.51
C LYS A 101 2.12 -5.44 1.73
N PHE A 102 1.87 -6.18 0.66
CA PHE A 102 0.53 -6.23 0.08
C PHE A 102 -0.41 -7.08 0.95
N THR A 103 -1.38 -6.44 1.60
CA THR A 103 -2.44 -7.11 2.37
C THR A 103 -3.56 -7.64 1.47
N LEU A 104 -3.74 -7.01 0.29
CA LEU A 104 -4.56 -7.50 -0.80
C LEU A 104 -3.71 -7.55 -2.08
N ASN A 105 -3.73 -8.68 -2.79
CA ASN A 105 -2.95 -8.88 -4.01
C ASN A 105 -3.77 -9.55 -5.12
N GLU A 106 -4.91 -8.94 -5.51
CA GLU A 106 -5.75 -9.47 -6.58
C GLU A 106 -5.29 -8.98 -7.97
N PRO A 107 -5.77 -9.60 -9.07
CA PRO A 107 -5.33 -9.23 -10.42
C PRO A 107 -5.62 -7.78 -10.84
N ALA A 108 -6.67 -7.16 -10.30
CA ALA A 108 -7.08 -5.80 -10.65
C ALA A 108 -7.22 -4.86 -9.44
N HIS A 109 -6.89 -5.34 -8.23
CA HIS A 109 -7.03 -4.59 -6.99
C HIS A 109 -5.95 -5.04 -6.00
N LYS A 110 -5.13 -4.09 -5.53
CA LYS A 110 -4.06 -4.35 -4.57
C LYS A 110 -4.07 -3.31 -3.47
N VAL A 111 -3.74 -3.73 -2.26
CA VAL A 111 -3.64 -2.84 -1.10
C VAL A 111 -2.28 -3.10 -0.46
N PHE A 112 -1.46 -2.06 -0.39
CA PHE A 112 -0.20 -2.05 0.33
C PHE A 112 -0.40 -1.39 1.69
N GLU A 113 0.12 -2.00 2.75
CA GLU A 113 0.13 -1.41 4.10
C GLU A 113 1.54 -1.49 4.67
N ALA A 114 1.93 -0.44 5.38
CA ALA A 114 3.18 -0.40 6.14
C ALA A 114 2.93 0.14 7.56
N GLY A 115 3.81 -0.21 8.49
CA GLY A 115 3.76 0.24 9.87
C GLY A 115 4.40 -0.74 10.85
N TYR A 116 4.41 -0.37 12.13
CA TYR A 116 4.86 -1.27 13.20
C TYR A 116 3.75 -2.26 13.58
N GLU A 117 4.10 -3.54 13.79
CA GLU A 117 3.12 -4.60 14.12
C GLU A 117 2.30 -4.30 15.40
N GLU A 118 2.86 -3.54 16.33
CA GLU A 118 2.23 -3.18 17.61
C GLU A 118 1.67 -1.75 17.62
N SER A 119 1.49 -1.12 16.45
CA SER A 119 1.00 0.25 16.32
C SER A 119 -0.04 0.36 15.21
N GLU A 120 -0.63 1.55 15.07
CA GLU A 120 -1.37 1.88 13.86
C GLU A 120 -0.44 1.90 12.64
N ILE A 121 -0.99 1.56 11.48
CA ILE A 121 -0.26 1.63 10.21
C ILE A 121 0.17 3.08 9.94
N ASP A 122 1.31 3.28 9.28
CA ASP A 122 1.79 4.60 8.86
C ASP A 122 1.36 4.93 7.41
N LEU A 123 1.03 3.90 6.63
CA LEU A 123 0.70 4.01 5.23
C LEU A 123 -0.27 2.90 4.82
N ARG A 124 -1.30 3.27 4.05
CA ARG A 124 -2.12 2.34 3.26
C ARG A 124 -2.28 2.93 1.87
N VAL A 125 -1.96 2.19 0.82
CA VAL A 125 -2.13 2.62 -0.57
C VAL A 125 -2.98 1.60 -1.32
N GLU A 126 -4.07 2.07 -1.92
CA GLU A 126 -5.00 1.24 -2.70
C GLU A 126 -4.79 1.47 -4.19
N PHE A 127 -4.48 0.39 -4.90
CA PHE A 127 -4.24 0.37 -6.34
C PHE A 127 -5.35 -0.39 -7.06
N GLU A 128 -5.89 0.19 -8.13
CA GLU A 128 -6.86 -0.46 -9.02
C GLU A 128 -6.39 -0.42 -10.47
N LEU A 129 -6.56 -1.53 -11.18
CA LEU A 129 -6.45 -1.60 -12.64
C LEU A 129 -7.78 -1.15 -13.24
N LEU A 130 -7.79 0.02 -13.88
CA LEU A 130 -9.01 0.59 -14.42
C LEU A 130 -9.35 0.07 -15.82
N PRO A 131 -10.57 0.31 -16.35
CA PRO A 131 -11.00 -0.21 -17.66
C PRO A 131 -10.15 0.23 -18.86
N ASP A 132 -9.30 1.25 -18.72
CA ASP A 132 -8.33 1.65 -19.74
C ASP A 132 -7.05 0.80 -19.75
N GLY A 133 -7.00 -0.23 -18.91
CA GLY A 133 -5.90 -1.17 -18.79
C GLY A 133 -4.69 -0.60 -18.05
N LYS A 134 -4.85 0.47 -17.26
CA LYS A 134 -3.76 1.11 -16.49
C LYS A 134 -4.01 1.07 -14.99
N TRP A 135 -2.93 0.95 -14.22
CA TRP A 135 -2.99 1.01 -12.77
C TRP A 135 -3.05 2.46 -12.27
N TYR A 136 -3.83 2.65 -11.21
CA TYR A 136 -3.97 3.91 -10.51
C TYR A 136 -4.01 3.71 -9.00
N VAL A 137 -3.45 4.65 -8.25
CA VAL A 137 -3.79 4.85 -6.85
C VAL A 137 -5.16 5.52 -6.79
N VAL A 138 -6.08 4.89 -6.07
CA VAL A 138 -7.46 5.37 -5.91
C VAL A 138 -7.77 5.80 -4.48
N ASP A 139 -6.99 5.32 -3.51
CA ASP A 139 -7.11 5.73 -2.13
C ASP A 139 -5.76 5.65 -1.41
N CYS A 140 -5.61 6.44 -0.34
CA CYS A 140 -4.42 6.42 0.50
C CYS A 140 -4.71 6.95 1.89
N TYR A 141 -4.19 6.26 2.90
CA TYR A 141 -3.97 6.78 4.24
C TYR A 141 -2.47 6.98 4.44
N THR A 142 -2.08 8.07 5.10
CA THR A 142 -0.70 8.35 5.44
C THR A 142 -0.61 9.05 6.80
N GLY A 143 0.37 8.64 7.61
CA GLY A 143 0.66 9.21 8.92
C GLY A 143 1.00 10.71 8.89
N TRP A 144 1.36 11.27 7.73
CA TRP A 144 1.49 12.73 7.54
C TRP A 144 0.23 13.47 7.99
N TYR A 145 -0.95 12.91 7.74
CA TYR A 145 -2.24 13.48 8.11
C TYR A 145 -3.01 12.54 9.05
N GLY A 146 -2.28 11.87 9.95
CA GLY A 146 -2.86 11.01 10.96
C GLY A 146 -3.84 11.75 11.87
N TYR A 147 -4.68 10.98 12.56
CA TYR A 147 -5.77 11.50 13.41
C TYR A 147 -5.28 12.45 14.52
N ASP A 148 -4.06 12.22 15.01
CA ASP A 148 -3.42 13.02 16.04
C ASP A 148 -2.92 14.39 15.55
N LEU A 149 -2.91 14.66 14.24
CA LEU A 149 -2.47 15.94 13.70
C LEU A 149 -3.47 17.06 14.07
N PRO A 150 -3.06 18.09 14.83
CA PRO A 150 -3.95 19.21 15.12
C PRO A 150 -4.31 19.98 13.85
N ILE A 151 -5.57 20.41 13.72
CA ILE A 151 -6.03 21.16 12.54
C ILE A 151 -5.20 22.43 12.30
N ALA A 152 -4.75 23.08 13.37
CA ALA A 152 -3.90 24.27 13.28
C ALA A 152 -2.56 24.01 12.58
N GLU A 153 -2.05 22.77 12.64
CA GLU A 153 -0.77 22.35 12.05
C GLU A 153 -0.90 21.87 10.60
N LEU A 154 -2.12 21.53 10.14
CA LEU A 154 -2.35 20.99 8.79
C LEU A 154 -1.67 21.80 7.68
N LYS A 155 -1.72 23.14 7.75
CA LYS A 155 -1.10 24.01 6.75
C LYS A 155 0.42 23.84 6.72
N GLN A 156 1.05 23.77 7.89
CA GLN A 156 2.49 23.59 8.02
C GLN A 156 2.91 22.19 7.56
N THR A 157 2.13 21.17 7.91
CA THR A 157 2.35 19.79 7.45
C THR A 157 2.28 19.68 5.94
N ILE A 158 1.29 20.31 5.29
CA ILE A 158 1.20 20.37 3.82
C ILE A 158 2.44 21.04 3.23
N GLN A 159 2.95 22.11 3.85
CA GLN A 159 4.17 22.76 3.39
C GLN A 159 5.38 21.82 3.48
N HIS A 160 5.53 21.09 4.58
CA HIS A 160 6.62 20.12 4.74
C HIS A 160 6.54 19.00 3.69
N VAL A 161 5.34 18.47 3.43
CA VAL A 161 5.12 17.50 2.33
C VAL A 161 5.52 18.09 0.98
N GLN A 162 5.28 19.38 0.74
CA GLN A 162 5.69 20.03 -0.50
C GLN A 162 7.21 20.21 -0.62
N GLU A 163 7.89 20.44 0.50
CA GLU A 163 9.35 20.52 0.59
C GLU A 163 9.99 19.15 0.31
N GLU A 164 9.50 18.08 0.95
CA GLU A 164 9.92 16.70 0.68
C GLU A 164 9.65 16.30 -0.79
N ASN A 165 8.49 16.68 -1.33
CA ASN A 165 8.18 16.48 -2.73
C ASN A 165 9.13 17.22 -3.67
N ALA A 166 9.62 18.41 -3.29
CA ALA A 166 10.58 19.15 -4.10
C ALA A 166 11.91 18.41 -4.16
N ALA A 167 12.40 17.91 -3.02
CA ALA A 167 13.60 17.08 -2.96
C ALA A 167 13.46 15.79 -3.79
N PHE A 168 12.32 15.11 -3.68
CA PHE A 168 12.05 13.92 -4.50
C PHE A 168 12.09 14.24 -6.01
N LYS A 169 11.47 15.34 -6.44
CA LYS A 169 11.42 15.75 -7.86
C LYS A 169 12.80 16.08 -8.44
N GLU A 170 13.76 16.50 -7.63
CA GLU A 170 15.14 16.73 -8.08
C GLU A 170 15.84 15.43 -8.47
N LEU A 171 15.52 14.33 -7.79
CA LEU A 171 16.09 13.00 -8.05
C LEU A 171 15.24 12.18 -9.03
N HIS A 172 13.92 12.43 -9.06
CA HIS A 172 12.91 11.63 -9.74
C HIS A 172 11.88 12.52 -10.47
N PRO A 173 12.26 13.19 -11.57
CA PRO A 173 11.39 14.14 -12.26
C PRO A 173 10.08 13.55 -12.83
#